data_AF-A0A6V7TLE5-F1
#
_entry.id   AF-A0A6V7TLE5-F1
#
_cell.length_a   1.000
_cell.length_b   1.000
_cell.length_c   1.000
_cell.angle_alpha   90.00
_cell.angle_beta   90.00
_cell.angle_gamma   90.00
#
_symmetry.space_group_name_H-M   'P 1'
#
loop_
_entity.id
_entity.type
_entity.pdbx_description
1 polymer ?
#
loop_
_entity_poly.entity_id
_entity_poly.type
_entity_poly.pdbx_seq_one_letter_code
_entity_poly.pdbx_strand_id
1 'polypeptide(L)'
;MKQKGHEDHEIHDKINEFHETSPEEIKITAKGILKRGCESVFKRLFGEYIAEEIIQAREQGASTAELDEKINTALGHIKNAKKRKEATRFAATCRRIFTMIERRRRAATPIEEQTLEELFSSHLSWLTEAQQEELRRIRDEGFGRTEMQERVVEWLGELSGHERANAMEQLREGCTLLLFQVYGKDKANDLIKLKNQGAPKHEIALRLLDEEQKHSKAFGPVCRHFFIEGNY
;
A
#
# COMPACT_ATOMS: atom_id res chain seq x y z
N MET A 1 -18.62 24.05 12.75
CA MET A 1 -19.47 22.85 12.77
C MET A 1 -19.08 21.89 13.90
N LYS A 2 -17.81 21.43 13.98
CA LYS A 2 -17.33 20.57 15.10
C LYS A 2 -17.60 21.11 16.52
N GLN A 3 -17.31 22.39 16.77
CA GLN A 3 -17.59 23.04 18.07
C GLN A 3 -19.10 23.17 18.38
N LYS A 4 -19.97 22.97 17.38
CA LYS A 4 -21.43 22.98 17.52
C LYS A 4 -22.03 21.57 17.62
N GLY A 5 -21.19 20.53 17.76
CA GLY A 5 -21.64 19.14 17.95
C GLY A 5 -22.07 18.39 16.69
N HIS A 6 -21.85 18.95 15.49
CA HIS A 6 -22.14 18.24 14.24
C HIS A 6 -21.28 16.97 14.10
N GLU A 7 -21.88 15.91 13.58
CA GLU A 7 -21.19 14.66 13.26
C GLU A 7 -20.22 14.85 12.08
N ASP A 8 -19.19 14.00 12.00
CA ASP A 8 -18.19 14.06 10.94
C ASP A 8 -18.80 13.97 9.52
N HIS A 9 -19.90 13.24 9.34
CA HIS A 9 -20.58 13.12 8.04
C HIS A 9 -21.20 14.45 7.57
N GLU A 10 -21.79 15.25 8.47
CA GLU A 10 -22.36 16.56 8.14
C GLU A 10 -21.25 17.56 7.72
N ILE A 11 -20.08 17.42 8.34
CA ILE A 11 -18.90 18.21 7.98
C ILE A 11 -18.40 17.83 6.59
N HIS A 12 -18.38 16.53 6.27
CA HIS A 12 -18.00 16.06 4.93
C HIS A 12 -18.98 16.51 3.85
N ASP A 13 -20.28 16.46 4.10
CA ASP A 13 -21.28 16.94 3.16
C ASP A 13 -21.09 18.44 2.88
N LYS A 14 -20.80 19.24 3.92
CA LYS A 14 -20.48 20.66 3.75
C LYS A 14 -19.18 20.89 2.97
N ILE A 15 -18.16 20.06 3.19
CA ILE A 15 -16.90 20.11 2.42
C ILE A 15 -17.16 19.83 0.94
N ASN A 16 -18.01 18.86 0.61
CA ASN A 16 -18.39 18.56 -0.77
C ASN A 16 -19.16 19.72 -1.41
N GLU A 17 -20.12 20.32 -0.70
CA GLU A 17 -20.86 21.50 -1.17
C GLU A 17 -19.91 22.68 -1.48
N PHE A 18 -18.95 22.95 -0.60
CA PHE A 18 -17.93 23.99 -0.84
C PHE A 18 -17.04 23.66 -2.03
N HIS A 19 -16.66 22.39 -2.20
CA HIS A 19 -15.87 21.97 -3.35
C HIS A 19 -16.64 22.19 -4.65
N GLU A 20 -17.93 21.84 -4.73
CA GLU A 20 -18.75 21.99 -5.95
C GLU A 20 -18.96 23.46 -6.36
N THR A 21 -19.13 24.34 -5.38
CA THR A 21 -19.40 25.77 -5.58
C THR A 21 -18.13 26.63 -5.77
N SER A 22 -16.95 26.05 -5.59
CA SER A 22 -15.66 26.76 -5.70
C SER A 22 -15.19 27.00 -7.15
N PRO A 23 -14.35 28.03 -7.39
CA PRO A 23 -13.64 28.21 -8.66
C PRO A 23 -12.75 27.00 -9.01
N GLU A 24 -12.46 26.79 -10.29
CA GLU A 24 -11.73 25.61 -10.77
C GLU A 24 -10.30 25.49 -10.19
N GLU A 25 -9.61 26.61 -10.05
CA GLU A 25 -8.28 26.66 -9.42
C GLU A 25 -8.31 26.15 -7.98
N ILE A 26 -9.34 26.55 -7.22
CA ILE A 26 -9.56 26.09 -5.85
C ILE A 26 -9.96 24.61 -5.84
N LYS A 27 -10.75 24.15 -6.81
CA LYS A 27 -11.10 22.73 -6.96
C LYS A 27 -9.87 21.87 -7.17
N ILE A 28 -8.89 22.30 -7.97
CA ILE A 28 -7.63 21.55 -8.19
C ILE A 28 -6.87 21.38 -6.87
N THR A 29 -6.68 22.45 -6.11
CA THR A 29 -5.99 22.39 -4.81
C THR A 29 -6.79 21.58 -3.78
N ALA A 30 -8.11 21.77 -3.73
CA ALA A 30 -9.01 21.06 -2.83
C ALA A 30 -9.01 19.55 -3.11
N LYS A 31 -9.03 19.12 -4.38
CA LYS A 31 -8.89 17.71 -4.76
C LYS A 31 -7.63 17.08 -4.18
N GLY A 32 -6.49 17.78 -4.24
CA GLY A 32 -5.23 17.31 -3.64
C GLY A 32 -5.29 17.17 -2.11
N ILE A 33 -5.92 18.13 -1.43
CA ILE A 33 -6.10 18.11 0.04
C ILE A 33 -7.06 16.99 0.44
N LEU A 34 -8.19 16.86 -0.25
CA LEU A 34 -9.20 15.83 0.01
C LEU A 34 -8.65 14.42 -0.25
N LYS A 35 -7.85 14.25 -1.31
CA LYS A 35 -7.11 12.99 -1.55
C LYS A 35 -6.30 12.60 -0.31
N ARG A 36 -5.39 13.48 0.14
CA ARG A 36 -4.51 13.20 1.30
C ARG A 36 -5.29 12.99 2.58
N GLY A 37 -6.37 13.75 2.80
CA GLY A 37 -7.26 13.57 3.93
C GLY A 37 -7.88 12.18 3.94
N CYS A 38 -8.37 11.72 2.80
CA CYS A 38 -8.90 10.37 2.65
C CYS A 38 -7.84 9.29 2.88
N GLU A 39 -6.65 9.41 2.30
CA GLU A 39 -5.54 8.47 2.53
C GLU A 39 -5.19 8.34 4.02
N SER A 40 -5.11 9.47 4.73
CA SER A 40 -4.85 9.49 6.17
C SER A 40 -5.96 8.81 6.97
N VAL A 41 -7.22 9.02 6.58
CA VAL A 41 -8.38 8.39 7.23
C VAL A 41 -8.40 6.88 6.97
N PHE A 42 -8.12 6.44 5.74
CA PHE A 42 -8.00 5.02 5.40
C PHE A 42 -6.96 4.34 6.29
N LYS A 43 -5.75 4.91 6.42
CA LYS A 43 -4.69 4.38 7.28
C LYS A 43 -5.13 4.25 8.73
N ARG A 44 -5.86 5.24 9.26
CA ARG A 44 -6.39 5.21 10.63
C ARG A 44 -7.46 4.14 10.84
N LEU A 45 -8.31 3.89 9.83
CA LEU A 45 -9.46 2.99 9.95
C LEU A 45 -9.11 1.53 9.68
N PHE A 46 -8.26 1.28 8.69
CA PHE A 46 -7.94 -0.06 8.20
C PHE A 46 -6.50 -0.50 8.54
N GLY A 47 -5.70 0.36 9.17
CA GLY A 47 -4.26 0.13 9.33
C GLY A 47 -3.47 0.48 8.08
N GLU A 48 -2.14 0.57 8.20
CA GLU A 48 -1.29 1.04 7.11
C GLU A 48 -1.31 0.09 5.90
N TYR A 49 -1.24 -1.21 6.14
CA TYR A 49 -1.15 -2.23 5.09
C TYR A 49 -2.38 -2.22 4.17
N ILE A 50 -3.57 -2.41 4.74
CA ILE A 50 -4.83 -2.50 3.97
C ILE A 50 -5.14 -1.16 3.29
N ALA A 51 -4.86 -0.03 3.97
CA ALA A 51 -5.02 1.28 3.37
C ALA A 51 -4.10 1.46 2.16
N GLU A 52 -2.84 1.01 2.23
CA GLU A 52 -1.90 1.13 1.13
C GLU A 52 -2.28 0.27 -0.07
N GLU A 53 -2.79 -0.95 0.13
CA GLU A 53 -3.34 -1.78 -0.97
C GLU A 53 -4.47 -1.03 -1.70
N ILE A 54 -5.45 -0.49 -0.97
CA ILE A 54 -6.57 0.26 -1.57
C ILE A 54 -6.08 1.52 -2.30
N ILE A 55 -5.12 2.26 -1.73
CA ILE A 55 -4.60 3.48 -2.35
C ILE A 55 -3.74 3.12 -3.58
N GLN A 56 -2.93 2.06 -3.53
CA GLN A 56 -2.11 1.60 -4.65
C GLN A 56 -2.99 1.14 -5.82
N ALA A 57 -4.01 0.31 -5.56
CA ALA A 57 -4.97 -0.10 -6.56
C ALA A 57 -5.58 1.12 -7.28
N ARG A 58 -5.96 2.15 -6.51
CA ARG A 58 -6.47 3.41 -7.07
C ARG A 58 -5.43 4.13 -7.93
N GLU A 59 -4.19 4.22 -7.47
CA GLU A 59 -3.10 4.90 -8.20
C GLU A 59 -2.71 4.18 -9.49
N GLN A 60 -2.88 2.86 -9.52
CA GLN A 60 -2.70 1.99 -10.69
C GLN A 60 -3.92 1.97 -11.62
N GLY A 61 -5.02 2.63 -11.25
CA GLY A 61 -6.20 2.81 -12.11
C GLY A 61 -7.26 1.72 -11.98
N ALA A 62 -7.31 1.00 -10.86
CA ALA A 62 -8.41 0.12 -10.53
C ALA A 62 -9.76 0.84 -10.71
N SER A 63 -10.74 0.12 -11.25
CA SER A 63 -12.10 0.56 -11.41
C SER A 63 -12.75 0.82 -10.05
N THR A 64 -13.83 1.60 -10.06
CA THR A 64 -14.64 1.84 -8.86
C THR A 64 -15.14 0.52 -8.25
N ALA A 65 -15.50 -0.46 -9.08
CA ALA A 65 -15.96 -1.77 -8.62
C ALA A 65 -14.86 -2.55 -7.87
N GLU A 66 -13.65 -2.60 -8.41
CA GLU A 66 -12.50 -3.28 -7.77
C GLU A 66 -12.12 -2.61 -6.44
N LEU A 67 -12.12 -1.27 -6.40
CA LEU A 67 -11.89 -0.52 -5.16
C LEU A 67 -12.98 -0.78 -4.12
N ASP A 68 -14.24 -0.86 -4.57
CA ASP A 68 -15.38 -1.11 -3.70
C ASP A 68 -15.31 -2.50 -3.06
N GLU A 69 -14.92 -3.50 -3.83
CA GLU A 69 -14.69 -4.86 -3.35
C GLU A 69 -13.59 -4.88 -2.27
N LYS A 70 -12.41 -4.30 -2.56
CA LYS A 70 -11.29 -4.22 -1.59
C LYS A 70 -11.70 -3.51 -0.30
N ILE A 71 -12.44 -2.40 -0.40
CA ILE A 71 -12.96 -1.66 0.75
C ILE A 71 -13.95 -2.50 1.56
N ASN A 72 -14.86 -3.23 0.90
CA ASN A 72 -15.85 -4.06 1.57
C ASN A 72 -15.20 -5.24 2.30
N THR A 73 -14.20 -5.87 1.68
CA THR A 73 -13.38 -6.92 2.32
C THR A 73 -12.69 -6.37 3.57
N ALA A 74 -12.04 -5.21 3.46
CA ALA A 74 -11.41 -4.54 4.59
C ALA A 74 -12.39 -4.23 5.74
N LEU A 75 -13.61 -3.77 5.42
CA LEU A 75 -14.67 -3.53 6.40
C LEU A 75 -15.12 -4.82 7.10
N GLY A 76 -15.11 -5.95 6.40
CA GLY A 76 -15.43 -7.28 6.94
C GLY A 76 -14.49 -7.70 8.07
N HIS A 77 -13.20 -7.35 7.97
CA HIS A 77 -12.18 -7.70 8.97
C HIS A 77 -12.29 -6.88 10.27
N ILE A 78 -12.98 -5.73 10.26
CA ILE A 78 -13.14 -4.89 11.46
C ILE A 78 -14.13 -5.53 12.43
N LYS A 79 -13.67 -6.25 13.46
CA LYS A 79 -14.55 -6.93 14.44
C LYS A 79 -15.40 -5.97 15.30
N ASN A 80 -14.87 -4.78 15.62
CA ASN A 80 -15.58 -3.83 16.47
C ASN A 80 -16.70 -3.10 15.70
N ALA A 81 -17.95 -3.29 16.10
CA ALA A 81 -19.13 -2.74 15.42
C ALA A 81 -19.13 -1.20 15.31
N LYS A 82 -18.65 -0.49 16.34
CA LYS A 82 -18.56 0.97 16.32
C LYS A 82 -17.50 1.45 15.33
N LYS A 83 -16.31 0.85 15.35
CA LYS A 83 -15.24 1.13 14.37
C LYS A 83 -15.67 0.76 12.95
N ARG A 84 -16.38 -0.37 12.77
CA ARG A 84 -16.91 -0.79 11.47
C ARG A 84 -17.90 0.23 10.93
N LYS A 85 -18.86 0.69 11.76
CA LYS A 85 -19.84 1.71 11.36
C LYS A 85 -19.18 3.04 11.00
N GLU A 86 -18.18 3.45 11.76
CA GLU A 86 -17.37 4.63 11.45
C GLU A 86 -16.63 4.46 10.12
N ALA A 87 -15.94 3.33 9.94
CA ALA A 87 -15.20 3.02 8.73
C ALA A 87 -16.10 2.98 7.49
N THR A 88 -17.30 2.41 7.58
CA THR A 88 -18.29 2.40 6.49
C THR A 88 -18.68 3.82 6.06
N ARG A 89 -18.93 4.72 7.01
CA ARG A 89 -19.31 6.12 6.71
C ARG A 89 -18.17 6.89 6.04
N PHE A 90 -16.95 6.76 6.56
CA PHE A 90 -15.78 7.41 5.97
C PHE A 90 -15.43 6.85 4.60
N ALA A 91 -15.49 5.52 4.43
CA ALA A 91 -15.24 4.87 3.15
C ALA A 91 -16.21 5.35 2.06
N ALA A 92 -17.50 5.51 2.39
CA ALA A 92 -18.49 6.07 1.46
C ALA A 92 -18.18 7.52 1.07
N THR A 93 -17.72 8.33 2.02
CA THR A 93 -17.31 9.72 1.76
C THR A 93 -16.10 9.77 0.84
N CYS A 94 -15.06 9.01 1.16
CA CYS A 94 -13.83 9.01 0.38
C CYS A 94 -13.99 8.40 -1.01
N ARG A 95 -14.94 7.47 -1.18
CA ARG A 95 -15.35 6.97 -2.49
C ARG A 95 -15.84 8.10 -3.40
N ARG A 96 -16.76 8.94 -2.91
CA ARG A 96 -17.26 10.11 -3.65
C ARG A 96 -16.11 11.04 -4.05
N ILE A 97 -15.22 11.33 -3.10
CA ILE A 97 -14.02 12.15 -3.34
C ILE A 97 -13.12 11.51 -4.41
N PHE A 98 -12.91 10.20 -4.37
CA PHE A 98 -12.05 9.53 -5.35
C PHE A 98 -12.63 9.50 -6.75
N THR A 99 -13.94 9.31 -6.91
CA THR A 99 -14.65 9.44 -8.20
C THR A 99 -14.54 10.87 -8.75
N MET A 100 -14.61 11.90 -7.89
CA MET A 100 -14.42 13.29 -8.32
C MET A 100 -12.98 13.64 -8.74
N ILE A 101 -12.00 12.86 -8.28
CA ILE A 101 -10.55 13.07 -8.54
C ILE A 101 -10.08 12.22 -9.73
N GLU A 102 -10.97 11.57 -10.48
CA GLU A 102 -10.59 10.71 -11.61
C GLU A 102 -9.55 11.38 -12.52
N ARG A 103 -8.33 10.82 -12.51
CA ARG A 103 -7.28 11.19 -13.44
C ARG A 103 -7.63 10.53 -14.77
N ARG A 104 -7.37 11.23 -15.89
CA ARG A 104 -7.29 10.59 -17.23
C ARG A 104 -6.53 9.27 -17.07
N ARG A 105 -7.14 8.16 -17.49
CA ARG A 105 -6.49 6.86 -17.65
C ARG A 105 -5.16 7.10 -18.39
N ARG A 106 -4.04 7.13 -17.65
CA ARG A 106 -2.78 6.69 -18.25
C ARG A 106 -2.92 5.19 -18.33
N ALA A 107 -2.64 4.61 -19.49
CA ALA A 107 -2.60 3.17 -19.66
C ALA A 107 -1.46 2.60 -18.81
N ALA A 108 -1.64 2.55 -17.49
CA ALA A 108 -0.87 1.67 -16.66
C ALA A 108 -1.43 0.28 -16.95
N THR A 109 -0.63 -0.56 -17.60
CA THR A 109 -0.89 -2.01 -17.59
C THR A 109 -1.09 -2.40 -16.13
N PRO A 110 -2.22 -3.03 -15.75
CA PRO A 110 -2.43 -3.53 -14.40
C PRO A 110 -1.26 -4.45 -14.07
N ILE A 111 -0.51 -4.12 -13.03
CA ILE A 111 0.39 -5.08 -12.40
C ILE A 111 -0.50 -5.79 -11.39
N GLU A 112 -0.73 -7.09 -11.56
CA GLU A 112 -1.55 -7.87 -10.63
C GLU A 112 -0.98 -7.71 -9.22
N GLU A 113 -1.82 -7.19 -8.33
CA GLU A 113 -1.52 -7.09 -6.90
C GLU A 113 -1.65 -8.50 -6.32
N GLN A 114 -0.52 -9.09 -5.92
CA GLN A 114 -0.53 -10.40 -5.27
C GLN A 114 -1.03 -10.27 -3.83
N THR A 115 -2.01 -11.09 -3.50
CA THR A 115 -2.50 -11.28 -2.15
C THR A 115 -1.45 -11.93 -1.26
N LEU A 116 -1.59 -11.77 0.06
CA LEU A 116 -0.72 -12.43 1.02
C LEU A 116 -0.74 -13.97 0.86
N GLU A 117 -1.86 -14.56 0.42
CA GLU A 117 -1.96 -16.00 0.13
C GLU A 117 -1.12 -16.44 -1.07
N GLU A 118 -1.10 -15.62 -2.12
CA GLU A 118 -0.28 -15.88 -3.29
C GLU A 118 1.20 -15.76 -2.92
N LEU A 119 1.56 -14.85 -2.02
CA LEU A 119 2.92 -14.76 -1.49
C LEU A 119 3.28 -16.02 -0.67
N PHE A 120 2.38 -16.53 0.17
CA PHE A 120 2.62 -17.78 0.93
C PHE A 120 2.78 -19.00 0.04
N SER A 121 2.08 -19.07 -1.09
CA SER A 121 2.24 -20.17 -2.03
C SER A 121 3.42 -20.03 -2.99
N SER A 122 4.06 -18.85 -3.03
CA SER A 122 5.21 -18.55 -3.90
C SER A 122 6.45 -18.11 -3.10
N HIS A 123 6.69 -16.81 -2.98
CA HIS A 123 7.90 -16.19 -2.46
C HIS A 123 8.12 -16.38 -0.95
N LEU A 124 7.11 -16.88 -0.23
CA LEU A 124 7.13 -17.17 1.20
C LEU A 124 6.74 -18.63 1.49
N SER A 125 6.87 -19.52 0.51
CA SER A 125 6.51 -20.95 0.64
C SER A 125 7.38 -21.72 1.64
N TRP A 126 8.53 -21.16 2.02
CA TRP A 126 9.42 -21.71 3.04
C TRP A 126 8.95 -21.43 4.48
N LEU A 127 7.94 -20.57 4.69
CA LEU A 127 7.37 -20.30 6.00
C LEU A 127 6.49 -21.45 6.48
N THR A 128 6.59 -21.78 7.76
CA THR A 128 5.67 -22.71 8.43
C THR A 128 4.26 -22.14 8.54
N GLU A 129 3.26 -23.00 8.68
CA GLU A 129 1.86 -22.57 8.87
C GLU A 129 1.70 -21.60 10.07
N ALA A 130 2.43 -21.84 11.16
CA ALA A 130 2.40 -20.97 12.33
C ALA A 130 2.96 -19.56 12.04
N GLN A 131 4.04 -19.47 11.24
CA GLN A 131 4.61 -18.20 10.81
C GLN A 131 3.70 -17.46 9.83
N GLN A 132 3.03 -18.18 8.93
CA GLN A 132 2.03 -17.62 8.03
C GLN A 132 0.85 -17.04 8.82
N GLU A 133 0.35 -17.74 9.84
CA GLU A 133 -0.73 -17.24 10.69
C GLU A 133 -0.32 -15.99 11.49
N GLU A 134 0.93 -15.92 11.96
CA GLU A 134 1.45 -14.70 12.60
C GLU A 134 1.44 -13.51 11.63
N LEU A 135 1.84 -13.71 10.37
CA LEU A 135 1.77 -12.66 9.34
C LEU A 135 0.33 -12.23 9.03
N ARG A 136 -0.63 -13.17 9.03
CA ARG A 136 -2.07 -12.82 8.93
C ARG A 136 -2.51 -11.98 10.12
N ARG A 137 -2.07 -12.33 11.33
CA ARG A 137 -2.41 -11.57 12.53
C ARG A 137 -1.87 -10.15 12.45
N ILE A 138 -0.59 -9.97 12.07
CA ILE A 138 0.03 -8.65 11.90
C ILE A 138 -0.74 -7.82 10.86
N ARG A 139 -1.13 -8.43 9.74
CA ARG A 139 -1.98 -7.80 8.71
C ARG A 139 -3.33 -7.35 9.30
N ASP A 140 -4.04 -8.26 9.97
CA ASP A 140 -5.40 -8.04 10.48
C ASP A 140 -5.45 -7.04 11.64
N GLU A 141 -4.37 -6.99 12.43
CA GLU A 141 -4.17 -6.01 13.52
C GLU A 141 -3.70 -4.65 12.99
N GLY A 142 -3.30 -4.57 11.72
CA GLY A 142 -2.96 -3.32 11.03
C GLY A 142 -1.55 -2.81 11.29
N PHE A 143 -0.65 -3.68 11.80
CA PHE A 143 0.74 -3.36 12.18
C PHE A 143 1.69 -3.07 11.01
N GLY A 144 1.18 -3.12 9.77
CA GLY A 144 1.85 -2.56 8.60
C GLY A 144 2.84 -3.52 7.93
N ARG A 145 3.26 -3.15 6.72
CA ARG A 145 4.06 -3.99 5.82
C ARG A 145 5.50 -4.18 6.31
N THR A 146 6.06 -3.18 7.00
CA THR A 146 7.41 -3.21 7.56
C THR A 146 7.57 -4.24 8.68
N GLU A 147 6.60 -4.32 9.60
CA GLU A 147 6.67 -5.28 10.72
C GLU A 147 6.62 -6.73 10.21
N MET A 148 5.81 -7.01 9.19
CA MET A 148 5.81 -8.31 8.50
C MET A 148 7.17 -8.61 7.86
N GLN A 149 7.78 -7.64 7.17
CA GLN A 149 9.11 -7.83 6.56
C GLN A 149 10.19 -8.10 7.61
N GLU A 150 10.12 -7.46 8.78
CA GLU A 150 11.05 -7.69 9.90
C GLU A 150 10.94 -9.13 10.42
N ARG A 151 9.71 -9.62 10.66
CA ARG A 151 9.48 -11.03 11.05
C ARG A 151 10.03 -12.04 10.05
N VAL A 152 9.80 -11.79 8.76
CA VAL A 152 10.31 -12.66 7.69
C VAL A 152 11.84 -12.71 7.71
N VAL A 153 12.52 -11.60 8.00
CA VAL A 153 13.99 -11.58 8.13
C VAL A 153 14.47 -12.28 9.39
N GLU A 154 13.76 -12.14 10.51
CA GLU A 154 14.06 -12.88 11.75
C GLU A 154 14.07 -14.40 11.48
N TRP A 155 13.00 -14.93 10.87
CA TRP A 155 12.91 -16.36 10.54
C TRP A 155 13.93 -16.79 9.49
N LEU A 156 14.26 -15.94 8.53
CA LEU A 156 15.34 -16.22 7.58
C LEU A 156 16.68 -16.39 8.33
N GLY A 157 16.91 -15.58 9.37
CA GLY A 157 18.05 -15.63 10.29
C GLY A 157 18.21 -16.97 11.02
N GLU A 158 17.11 -17.68 11.24
CA GLU A 158 17.08 -18.99 11.92
C GLU A 158 17.43 -20.15 10.98
N LEU A 159 17.28 -19.95 9.66
CA LEU A 159 17.63 -20.96 8.66
C LEU A 159 19.14 -21.03 8.42
N SER A 160 19.60 -22.21 7.98
CA SER A 160 20.99 -22.42 7.57
C SER A 160 21.11 -23.28 6.31
N GLY A 161 22.29 -23.26 5.69
CA GLY A 161 22.59 -24.10 4.53
C GLY A 161 21.64 -23.90 3.34
N HIS A 162 21.18 -25.00 2.77
CA HIS A 162 20.35 -25.00 1.57
C HIS A 162 18.98 -24.34 1.78
N GLU A 163 18.37 -24.52 2.96
CA GLU A 163 17.07 -23.94 3.28
C GLU A 163 17.13 -22.41 3.28
N ARG A 164 18.18 -21.84 3.89
CA ARG A 164 18.42 -20.39 3.86
C ARG A 164 18.66 -19.88 2.45
N ALA A 165 19.47 -20.58 1.66
CA ALA A 165 19.75 -20.18 0.28
C ALA A 165 18.48 -20.13 -0.58
N ASN A 166 17.63 -21.15 -0.49
CA ASN A 166 16.34 -21.20 -1.19
C ASN A 166 15.40 -20.08 -0.72
N ALA A 167 15.28 -19.86 0.60
CA ALA A 167 14.48 -18.77 1.15
C ALA A 167 14.96 -17.39 0.67
N MET A 168 16.27 -17.15 0.62
CA MET A 168 16.84 -15.90 0.09
C MET A 168 16.51 -15.67 -1.38
N GLU A 169 16.53 -16.73 -2.20
CA GLU A 169 16.16 -16.63 -3.62
C GLU A 169 14.69 -16.25 -3.79
N GLN A 170 13.80 -16.95 -3.08
CA GLN A 170 12.36 -16.63 -3.08
C GLN A 170 12.08 -15.19 -2.62
N LEU A 171 12.77 -14.72 -1.57
CA LEU A 171 12.64 -13.34 -1.09
C LEU A 171 13.15 -12.30 -2.09
N ARG A 172 14.23 -12.58 -2.82
CA ARG A 172 14.72 -11.68 -3.88
C ARG A 172 13.69 -11.54 -4.99
N GLU A 173 13.03 -12.62 -5.40
CA GLU A 173 11.95 -12.59 -6.38
C GLU A 173 10.75 -11.80 -5.86
N GLY A 174 10.31 -12.07 -4.63
CA GLY A 174 9.21 -11.33 -3.99
C GLY A 174 9.49 -9.83 -3.85
N CYS A 175 10.71 -9.44 -3.47
CA CYS A 175 11.11 -8.03 -3.44
C CYS A 175 11.15 -7.40 -4.83
N THR A 176 11.50 -8.17 -5.87
CA THR A 176 11.45 -7.69 -7.26
C THR A 176 10.01 -7.45 -7.69
N LEU A 177 9.08 -8.34 -7.35
CA LEU A 177 7.65 -8.12 -7.58
C LEU A 177 7.12 -6.89 -6.83
N LEU A 178 7.48 -6.73 -5.55
CA LEU A 178 7.08 -5.57 -4.76
C LEU A 178 7.61 -4.26 -5.37
N LEU A 179 8.79 -4.28 -6.00
CA LEU A 179 9.32 -3.11 -6.71
C LEU A 179 8.36 -2.66 -7.82
N PHE A 180 7.84 -3.60 -8.60
CA PHE A 180 6.84 -3.33 -9.64
C PHE A 180 5.54 -2.77 -9.05
N GLN A 181 5.04 -3.37 -7.96
CA GLN A 181 3.80 -2.92 -7.31
C GLN A 181 3.92 -1.50 -6.72
N VAL A 182 5.06 -1.20 -6.09
CA VAL A 182 5.28 0.07 -5.38
C VAL A 182 5.65 1.21 -6.33
N TYR A 183 6.51 0.98 -7.33
CA TYR A 183 7.02 2.03 -8.21
C TYR A 183 6.38 2.05 -9.61
N GLY A 184 5.59 1.02 -9.94
CA GLY A 184 5.04 0.84 -11.27
C GLY A 184 6.07 0.29 -12.27
N LYS A 185 5.56 -0.23 -13.40
CA LYS A 185 6.34 -0.98 -14.39
C LYS A 185 7.53 -0.22 -14.95
N ASP A 186 7.31 1.00 -15.43
CA ASP A 186 8.35 1.78 -16.12
C ASP A 186 9.51 2.10 -15.17
N LYS A 187 9.20 2.63 -13.99
CA LYS A 187 10.21 2.99 -13.00
C LYS A 187 10.92 1.76 -12.42
N ALA A 188 10.20 0.68 -12.14
CA ALA A 188 10.81 -0.57 -11.70
C ALA A 188 11.79 -1.11 -12.75
N ASN A 189 11.42 -1.09 -14.04
CA ASN A 189 12.32 -1.46 -15.13
C ASN A 189 13.55 -0.56 -15.22
N ASP A 190 13.39 0.76 -15.05
CA ASP A 190 14.51 1.69 -15.05
C ASP A 190 15.47 1.42 -13.87
N LEU A 191 14.94 1.13 -12.68
CA LEU A 191 15.74 0.76 -11.51
C LEU A 191 16.48 -0.56 -11.70
N ILE A 192 15.81 -1.58 -12.25
CA ILE A 192 16.43 -2.87 -12.58
C ILE A 192 17.53 -2.70 -13.63
N LYS A 193 17.27 -1.90 -14.68
CA LYS A 193 18.24 -1.61 -15.72
C LYS A 193 19.45 -0.88 -15.15
N LEU A 194 19.23 0.13 -14.31
CA LEU A 194 20.29 0.88 -13.63
C LEU A 194 21.17 -0.04 -12.78
N LYS A 195 20.56 -0.94 -12.00
CA LYS A 195 21.27 -1.96 -11.23
C LYS A 195 22.09 -2.88 -12.13
N ASN A 196 21.49 -3.41 -13.21
CA ASN A 196 22.15 -4.33 -14.13
C ASN A 196 23.28 -3.67 -14.93
N GLN A 197 23.25 -2.36 -15.10
CA GLN A 197 24.32 -1.57 -15.71
C GLN A 197 25.49 -1.29 -14.74
N GLY A 198 25.42 -1.79 -13.50
CA GLY A 198 26.49 -1.62 -12.51
C GLY A 198 26.54 -0.22 -11.91
N ALA A 199 25.41 0.49 -11.89
CA ALA A 199 25.34 1.81 -11.25
C ALA A 199 25.76 1.74 -9.77
N PRO A 200 26.36 2.81 -9.21
CA PRO A 200 26.74 2.84 -7.81
C PRO A 200 25.56 2.58 -6.88
N LYS A 201 25.75 1.75 -5.85
CA LYS A 201 24.71 1.40 -4.87
C LYS A 201 24.02 2.63 -4.25
N HIS A 202 24.78 3.69 -3.97
CA HIS A 202 24.24 4.93 -3.42
C HIS A 202 23.31 5.66 -4.40
N GLU A 203 23.56 5.58 -5.71
CA GLU A 203 22.68 6.16 -6.73
C GLU A 203 21.35 5.41 -6.78
N ILE A 204 21.41 4.07 -6.75
CA ILE A 204 20.21 3.22 -6.71
C ILE A 204 19.40 3.52 -5.43
N ALA A 205 20.08 3.63 -4.29
CA ALA A 205 19.47 3.99 -3.02
C ALA A 205 18.77 5.36 -3.08
N LEU A 206 19.42 6.36 -3.67
CA LEU A 206 18.81 7.68 -3.86
C LEU A 206 17.54 7.59 -4.69
N ARG A 207 17.52 6.87 -5.82
CA ARG A 207 16.30 6.75 -6.64
C ARG A 207 15.14 6.00 -5.97
N LEU A 208 15.43 5.13 -5.01
CA LEU A 208 14.45 4.47 -4.15
C LEU A 208 13.97 5.38 -3.00
N LEU A 209 14.71 6.44 -2.66
CA LEU A 209 14.34 7.42 -1.65
C LEU A 209 13.70 8.69 -2.23
N ASP A 210 13.97 8.98 -3.51
CA ASP A 210 13.57 10.21 -4.22
C ASP A 210 12.09 10.25 -4.63
N GLU A 211 11.30 9.25 -4.24
CA GLU A 211 9.85 9.26 -4.46
C GLU A 211 9.05 9.26 -3.17
N GLU A 212 7.85 9.86 -3.28
CA GLU A 212 6.84 10.05 -2.23
C GLU A 212 7.08 9.11 -1.04
N GLN A 213 7.29 9.67 0.15
CA GLN A 213 7.70 8.95 1.36
C GLN A 213 6.92 7.65 1.62
N LYS A 214 5.68 7.56 1.10
CA LYS A 214 4.85 6.36 1.02
C LYS A 214 5.50 5.20 0.23
N HIS A 215 6.02 5.39 -0.98
CA HIS A 215 6.67 4.33 -1.77
C HIS A 215 7.92 3.79 -1.09
N SER A 216 8.77 4.68 -0.57
CA SER A 216 9.96 4.27 0.19
C SER A 216 9.57 3.45 1.43
N LYS A 217 8.56 3.87 2.20
CA LYS A 217 8.06 3.08 3.34
C LYS A 217 7.48 1.73 2.91
N ALA A 218 6.66 1.70 1.85
CA ALA A 218 5.98 0.49 1.38
C ALA A 218 6.93 -0.55 0.76
N PHE A 219 7.97 -0.11 0.04
CA PHE A 219 9.03 -1.01 -0.43
C PHE A 219 9.82 -1.58 0.75
N GLY A 220 10.01 -0.75 1.78
CA GLY A 220 10.55 -1.17 3.06
C GLY A 220 12.07 -1.37 3.06
N PRO A 221 12.72 -1.28 4.25
CA PRO A 221 14.18 -1.34 4.37
C PRO A 221 14.75 -2.70 3.95
N VAL A 222 14.01 -3.78 4.20
CA VAL A 222 14.43 -5.15 3.87
C VAL A 222 14.56 -5.34 2.36
N CYS A 223 13.52 -5.01 1.58
CA CYS A 223 13.60 -5.17 0.13
C CYS A 223 14.55 -4.17 -0.52
N ARG A 224 14.74 -2.97 0.06
CA ARG A 224 15.84 -2.08 -0.37
C ARG A 224 17.20 -2.77 -0.25
N HIS A 225 17.46 -3.40 0.89
CA HIS A 225 18.70 -4.12 1.12
C HIS A 225 18.87 -5.28 0.12
N PHE A 226 17.87 -6.15 -0.02
CA PHE A 226 17.91 -7.24 -1.01
C PHE A 226 18.12 -6.73 -2.43
N PHE A 227 17.50 -5.61 -2.81
CA PHE A 227 17.64 -5.04 -4.13
C PHE A 227 19.02 -4.41 -4.38
N ILE A 228 19.59 -3.69 -3.41
CA ILE A 228 20.86 -2.96 -3.56
C ILE A 228 22.08 -3.85 -3.31
N GLU A 229 22.06 -4.59 -2.20
CA GLU A 229 23.22 -5.34 -1.70
C GLU A 229 23.27 -6.75 -2.25
N GLY A 230 22.11 -7.32 -2.60
CA GLY A 230 21.99 -8.67 -3.12
C GLY A 230 22.20 -9.78 -2.09
N ASN A 231 22.82 -9.54 -0.92
CA ASN A 231 23.15 -10.58 0.06
C ASN A 231 22.73 -10.23 1.50
N TYR A 232 22.42 -11.26 2.28
CA TYR A 232 22.22 -11.26 3.73
C TYR A 232 22.97 -12.42 4.37
#